data_AF-A0A9P9XZJ5-F1
#
_entry.id   AF-A0A9P9XZJ5-F1
#
_cell.length_a   1.000
_cell.length_b   1.000
_cell.length_c   1.000
_cell.angle_alpha   90.00
_cell.angle_beta   90.00
_cell.angle_gamma   90.00
#
_symmetry.space_group_name_H-M   'P 1'
#
loop_
_entity.id
_entity.type
_entity.pdbx_description
1 polymer ?
#
loop_
_entity_poly.entity_id
_entity_poly.type
_entity_poly.pdbx_seq_one_letter_code
_entity_poly.pdbx_strand_id
1 'polypeptide(L)'
;MHASISLATLFITFALGHPTRHSSQIAHFIFHPASSSDLIALNVTTDGVPAAPEGASKIKSIDINDYNANQQCIFKAPDGTVIEPRLDIDTETGKQRLVFAEPFEVGSVSCQGTCIPVYGEL
;
A
#
# COMPACT_ATOMS: atom_id res chain seq x y z
N MET A 1 23.39 68.61 10.98
CA MET A 1 23.59 67.42 11.85
C MET A 1 22.35 67.41 12.74
N HIS A 2 21.33 66.55 12.56
CA HIS A 2 21.34 65.09 12.62
C HIS A 2 20.10 64.55 11.87
N ALA A 3 20.26 63.49 11.09
CA ALA A 3 19.15 62.74 10.49
C ALA A 3 18.96 61.44 11.29
N SER A 4 17.78 61.25 11.89
CA SER A 4 17.42 60.00 12.57
C SER A 4 16.54 59.17 11.65
N ILE A 5 17.11 58.11 11.08
CA ILE A 5 16.40 57.12 10.26
C ILE A 5 15.94 56.01 11.22
N SER A 6 14.63 55.87 11.39
CA SER A 6 14.02 54.82 12.20
C SER A 6 13.88 53.55 11.34
N LEU A 7 14.66 52.51 11.67
CA LEU A 7 14.66 51.22 10.98
C LEU A 7 13.49 50.37 11.50
N ALA A 8 12.45 50.18 10.68
CA ALA A 8 11.36 49.26 10.97
C ALA A 8 11.78 47.82 10.63
N THR A 9 12.04 47.00 11.63
CA THR A 9 12.39 45.58 11.46
C THR A 9 11.12 44.75 11.24
N LEU A 10 10.88 44.35 9.99
CA LEU A 10 9.80 43.45 9.60
C LEU A 10 10.20 42.00 9.96
N PHE A 11 9.60 41.44 11.01
CA PHE A 11 9.72 40.01 11.31
C PHE A 11 8.83 39.21 10.36
N ILE A 12 9.43 38.64 9.31
CA ILE A 12 8.78 37.63 8.48
C ILE A 12 8.87 36.30 9.22
N THR A 13 7.82 35.94 9.95
CA THR A 13 7.63 34.60 10.50
C THR A 13 7.36 33.62 9.36
N PHE A 14 8.38 32.89 8.93
CA PHE A 14 8.19 31.70 8.10
C PHE A 14 7.47 30.65 8.94
N ALA A 15 6.17 30.47 8.70
CA ALA A 15 5.44 29.33 9.20
C ALA A 15 6.08 28.06 8.60
N LEU A 16 6.84 27.32 9.42
CA LEU A 16 7.20 25.95 9.14
C LEU A 16 5.89 25.15 9.05
N GLY A 17 5.40 24.97 7.83
CA GLY A 17 4.36 23.99 7.53
C GLY A 17 4.85 22.65 8.06
N HIS A 18 4.24 22.18 9.14
CA HIS A 18 4.51 20.84 9.64
C HIS A 18 4.04 19.88 8.54
N PRO A 19 4.88 18.97 8.02
CA PRO A 19 4.39 17.93 7.15
C PRO A 19 3.36 17.14 7.97
N THR A 20 2.09 17.27 7.60
CA THR A 20 1.03 16.42 8.13
C THR A 20 1.47 14.99 7.85
N ARG A 21 1.83 14.27 8.91
CA ARG A 21 2.17 12.84 8.84
C ARG A 21 0.94 12.17 8.22
N HIS A 22 1.00 11.83 6.92
CA HIS A 22 -0.05 11.05 6.29
C HIS A 22 -0.21 9.81 7.17
N SER A 23 -1.38 9.62 7.75
CA SER A 23 -1.69 8.37 8.45
C SER A 23 -1.56 7.26 7.43
N SER A 24 -0.61 6.33 7.63
CA SER A 24 -0.49 5.17 6.77
C SER A 24 -1.80 4.41 6.81
N GLN A 25 -2.31 4.07 5.62
CA GLN A 25 -3.49 3.24 5.51
C GLN A 25 -3.10 1.77 5.66
N ILE A 26 -4.10 0.91 5.80
CA ILE A 26 -3.92 -0.52 5.92
C ILE A 26 -4.63 -1.17 4.74
N ALA A 27 -3.86 -1.92 3.94
CA ALA A 27 -4.39 -2.78 2.89
C ALA A 27 -4.73 -4.15 3.50
N HIS A 28 -5.92 -4.68 3.19
CA HIS A 28 -6.38 -5.96 3.72
C HIS A 28 -6.32 -7.02 2.62
N PHE A 29 -5.51 -8.05 2.87
CA PHE A 29 -5.29 -9.14 1.93
C PHE A 29 -5.88 -10.44 2.46
N ILE A 30 -6.52 -11.20 1.57
CA ILE A 30 -6.90 -12.59 1.82
C ILE A 30 -6.18 -13.47 0.80
N PHE A 31 -5.20 -14.23 1.25
CA PHE A 31 -4.45 -15.17 0.44
C PHE A 31 -5.19 -16.50 0.38
N HIS A 32 -5.26 -17.05 -0.83
CA HIS A 32 -5.84 -18.35 -1.10
C HIS A 32 -4.70 -19.33 -1.41
N PRO A 33 -4.40 -20.29 -0.53
CA PRO A 33 -3.43 -21.33 -0.82
C PRO A 33 -3.90 -22.24 -1.97
N ALA A 34 -2.94 -22.84 -2.67
CA ALA A 34 -3.20 -23.81 -3.72
C ALA A 34 -3.54 -25.19 -3.17
N SER A 35 -3.01 -25.54 -1.99
CA SER A 35 -3.09 -26.88 -1.39
C SER A 35 -4.14 -27.01 -0.29
N SER A 36 -4.78 -25.93 0.14
CA SER A 36 -5.77 -25.94 1.20
C SER A 36 -6.91 -24.95 0.93
N SER A 37 -8.02 -25.15 1.64
CA SER A 37 -9.14 -24.21 1.69
C SER A 37 -8.99 -23.13 2.76
N ASP A 38 -8.00 -23.28 3.65
CA ASP A 38 -7.78 -22.37 4.76
C ASP A 38 -7.19 -21.05 4.24
N LEU A 39 -7.89 -19.95 4.51
CA LEU A 39 -7.51 -18.62 4.04
C LEU A 39 -6.50 -17.98 5.00
N ILE A 40 -5.55 -17.22 4.47
CA ILE A 40 -4.58 -16.48 5.27
C ILE A 40 -4.89 -14.98 5.12
N ALA A 41 -5.14 -14.30 6.24
CA ALA A 41 -5.36 -12.87 6.26
C ALA A 41 -4.06 -12.13 6.59
N LEU A 42 -3.79 -11.03 5.90
CA LEU A 42 -2.66 -10.14 6.20
C LEU A 42 -3.09 -8.69 6.07
N ASN A 43 -2.70 -7.88 7.06
CA ASN A 43 -2.87 -6.44 7.03
C ASN A 43 -1.50 -5.81 6.78
N VAL A 44 -1.39 -4.97 5.75
CA VAL A 44 -0.12 -4.32 5.38
C VAL A 44 -0.28 -2.81 5.46
N THR A 45 0.59 -2.16 6.23
CA THR A 45 0.66 -0.70 6.29
C THR A 45 1.19 -0.14 4.98
N THR A 46 0.62 0.97 4.50
CA THR A 46 1.04 1.61 3.25
C THR A 46 2.26 2.54 3.41
N ASP A 47 3.10 2.25 4.41
CA ASP A 47 4.33 2.98 4.75
C ASP A 47 5.58 2.39 4.08
N GLY A 48 5.40 1.39 3.22
CA GLY A 48 6.49 0.69 2.53
C GLY A 48 7.21 -0.35 3.36
N VAL A 49 6.86 -0.54 4.64
CA VAL A 49 7.47 -1.59 5.47
C VAL A 49 6.97 -2.97 4.99
N PRO A 50 7.87 -3.90 4.63
CA PRO A 50 7.44 -5.23 4.20
C PRO A 50 6.80 -6.02 5.33
N ALA A 51 5.68 -6.68 5.03
CA ALA A 51 5.03 -7.67 5.88
C ALA A 51 4.97 -9.02 5.15
N ALA A 52 4.90 -10.12 5.90
CA ALA A 52 4.84 -11.46 5.33
C ALA A 52 3.57 -12.17 5.82
N PRO A 53 2.87 -12.93 4.96
CA PRO A 53 1.80 -13.81 5.42
C PRO A 53 2.38 -14.90 6.33
N GLU A 54 1.68 -15.20 7.42
CA GLU A 54 2.07 -16.29 8.31
C GLU A 54 1.70 -17.64 7.68
N GLY A 55 2.64 -18.59 7.72
CA GLY A 55 2.47 -19.94 7.18
C GLY A 55 3.04 -20.09 5.77
N ALA A 56 4.09 -20.90 5.64
CA ALA A 56 4.71 -21.22 4.36
C ALA A 56 3.73 -22.05 3.51
N SER A 57 3.11 -21.41 2.52
CA SER A 57 2.22 -22.07 1.57
C SER A 57 2.30 -21.41 0.20
N LYS A 58 2.13 -22.22 -0.85
CA LYS A 58 2.03 -21.71 -2.21
C LYS A 58 0.65 -21.08 -2.40
N ILE A 59 0.62 -19.82 -2.78
CA ILE A 59 -0.58 -19.02 -2.98
C ILE A 59 -0.97 -19.08 -4.46
N LYS A 60 -2.27 -19.29 -4.74
CA LYS A 60 -2.82 -19.26 -6.11
C LYS A 60 -3.42 -17.89 -6.46
N SER A 61 -4.00 -17.21 -5.48
CA SER A 61 -4.66 -15.92 -5.66
C SER A 61 -4.74 -15.14 -4.35
N ILE A 62 -4.94 -13.83 -4.46
CA ILE A 62 -5.07 -12.91 -3.33
C ILE A 62 -6.26 -11.99 -3.59
N ASP A 63 -7.22 -11.89 -2.67
CA ASP A 63 -8.28 -10.87 -2.75
C ASP A 63 -7.72 -9.50 -2.31
N ILE A 64 -8.04 -8.44 -3.06
CA ILE A 64 -7.49 -7.08 -2.90
C ILE A 64 -8.56 -5.98 -3.01
N ASN A 65 -9.70 -6.17 -2.35
CA ASN A 65 -10.92 -5.40 -2.65
C ASN A 65 -10.91 -3.93 -2.20
N ASP A 66 -10.02 -3.54 -1.28
CA ASP A 66 -10.02 -2.21 -0.65
C ASP A 66 -8.73 -1.40 -0.87
N TYR A 67 -7.84 -1.91 -1.72
CA TYR A 67 -6.58 -1.26 -2.06
C TYR A 67 -6.18 -1.57 -3.50
N ASN A 68 -5.58 -0.60 -4.20
CA ASN A 68 -5.07 -0.77 -5.56
C ASN A 68 -3.73 -1.55 -5.55
N ALA A 69 -3.75 -2.75 -5.00
CA ALA A 69 -2.56 -3.52 -4.70
C ALA A 69 -1.79 -3.97 -5.95
N ASN A 70 -2.45 -4.07 -7.12
CA ASN A 70 -1.76 -4.39 -8.37
C ASN A 70 -0.82 -3.27 -8.84
N GLN A 71 -1.04 -2.02 -8.42
CA GLN A 71 -0.17 -0.89 -8.79
C GLN A 71 0.66 -0.37 -7.62
N GLN A 72 0.17 -0.57 -6.40
CA GLN A 72 0.71 0.08 -5.20
C GLN A 72 1.41 -0.89 -4.23
N CYS A 73 1.47 -2.18 -4.55
CA CYS A 73 2.20 -3.16 -3.76
C CYS A 73 3.22 -3.94 -4.59
N ILE A 74 4.31 -4.32 -3.93
CA ILE A 74 5.35 -5.19 -4.47
C ILE A 74 5.28 -6.51 -3.70
N PHE A 75 5.08 -7.60 -4.44
CA PHE A 75 5.11 -8.96 -3.92
C PHE A 75 6.47 -9.58 -4.21
N LYS A 76 7.06 -10.25 -3.23
CA LYS A 76 8.34 -10.95 -3.39
C LYS A 76 8.27 -12.37 -2.88
N ALA A 77 9.02 -13.25 -3.51
CA ALA A 77 9.28 -14.61 -3.03
C ALA A 77 10.27 -14.58 -1.85
N PRO A 78 10.43 -15.69 -1.10
CA PRO A 78 11.41 -15.78 -0.02
C PRO A 78 12.86 -15.50 -0.44
N ASP A 79 13.21 -15.74 -1.70
CA ASP A 79 14.53 -15.44 -2.27
C ASP A 79 14.70 -13.97 -2.71
N GLY A 80 13.66 -13.15 -2.55
CA GLY A 80 13.64 -11.74 -2.93
C GLY A 80 13.22 -11.46 -4.37
N THR A 81 12.93 -12.48 -5.17
CA THR A 81 12.43 -12.34 -6.54
C THR A 81 11.10 -11.60 -6.54
N VAL A 82 10.96 -10.54 -7.34
CA VAL A 82 9.71 -9.81 -7.51
C VAL A 82 8.73 -10.65 -8.31
N ILE A 83 7.47 -10.64 -7.88
CA ILE A 83 6.42 -11.43 -8.49
C ILE A 83 5.32 -10.52 -9.02
N GLU A 84 4.91 -10.77 -10.26
CA GLU A 84 3.95 -9.96 -10.99
C GLU A 84 2.63 -10.74 -11.17
N PRO A 85 1.65 -10.56 -10.26
CA PRO A 85 0.32 -11.10 -10.47
C PRO A 85 -0.39 -10.45 -11.66
N ARG A 86 -1.33 -11.20 -12.23
CA ARG A 86 -2.36 -10.63 -13.09
C ARG A 86 -3.54 -10.17 -12.26
N LEU A 87 -4.02 -8.95 -12.49
CA LEU A 87 -5.29 -8.48 -11.94
C LEU A 87 -6.46 -9.21 -12.62
N ASP A 88 -7.39 -9.70 -11.81
CA ASP A 88 -8.65 -10.32 -12.23
C ASP A 88 -9.80 -9.62 -11.50
N ILE A 89 -10.82 -9.19 -12.25
CA ILE A 89 -11.96 -8.44 -11.71
C ILE A 89 -13.22 -9.22 -12.03
N ASP A 90 -13.95 -9.57 -10.99
CA ASP A 90 -15.31 -10.10 -11.13
C ASP A 90 -16.24 -8.96 -11.53
N THR A 91 -16.71 -8.97 -12.78
CA THR A 91 -17.55 -7.93 -13.35
C THR A 91 -18.97 -7.88 -12.77
N GLU A 92 -19.42 -8.95 -12.12
CA GLU A 92 -20.74 -9.00 -11.48
C GLU A 92 -20.69 -8.44 -10.05
N THR A 93 -19.64 -8.78 -9.30
CA THR A 93 -19.53 -8.41 -7.87
C THR A 93 -18.60 -7.24 -7.61
N GLY A 94 -17.80 -6.82 -8.60
CA GLY A 94 -16.76 -5.80 -8.46
C GLY A 94 -15.54 -6.26 -7.64
N LYS A 95 -15.48 -7.54 -7.24
CA LYS A 95 -14.37 -8.07 -6.45
C LYS A 95 -13.09 -8.13 -7.28
N GLN A 96 -11.99 -7.74 -6.66
CA GLN A 96 -10.67 -7.69 -7.28
C GLN A 96 -9.76 -8.75 -6.68
N ARG A 97 -9.02 -9.44 -7.56
CA ARG A 97 -8.06 -10.47 -7.20
C ARG A 97 -6.76 -10.33 -7.95
N LEU A 98 -5.68 -10.68 -7.29
CA LEU A 98 -4.40 -10.98 -7.91
C LEU A 98 -4.33 -12.48 -8.14
N VAL A 99 -4.06 -12.89 -9.38
CA VAL A 99 -3.96 -14.31 -9.77
C VAL A 99 -2.57 -14.59 -10.31
N PHE A 100 -2.03 -15.73 -9.93
CA PHE A 100 -0.70 -16.15 -10.31
C PHE A 100 -0.77 -17.23 -11.38
N ALA A 101 0.12 -17.16 -12.37
CA ALA A 101 0.18 -18.16 -13.44
C ALA A 101 0.52 -19.56 -12.90
N GLU A 102 1.44 -19.62 -11.94
CA GLU A 102 1.75 -20.80 -11.15
C GLU A 102 1.70 -20.45 -9.66
N PRO A 103 1.23 -21.35 -8.78
CA PRO A 103 1.26 -21.10 -7.35
C PRO A 103 2.68 -20.93 -6.81
N PHE A 104 2.90 -19.87 -6.03
CA PHE A 104 4.20 -19.56 -5.45
C PHE A 104 4.11 -19.14 -4.00
N GLU A 105 5.22 -19.23 -3.29
CA GLU A 105 5.32 -18.75 -1.92
C GLU A 105 5.55 -17.24 -1.89
N VAL A 106 4.70 -16.52 -1.17
CA VAL A 106 4.86 -15.07 -0.94
C VAL A 106 5.73 -14.88 0.29
N GLY A 107 6.96 -14.42 0.11
CA GLY A 107 7.89 -14.11 1.19
C GLY A 107 7.67 -12.73 1.81
N SER A 108 7.25 -11.74 1.01
CA SER A 108 6.85 -10.43 1.55
C SER A 108 5.94 -9.64 0.61
N VAL A 109 5.19 -8.72 1.20
CA VAL A 109 4.38 -7.70 0.55
C VAL A 109 4.74 -6.35 1.16
N SER A 110 5.08 -5.39 0.31
CA SER A 110 5.29 -4.00 0.72
C SER A 110 4.37 -3.13 -0.11
N CYS A 111 3.60 -2.27 0.54
CA CYS A 111 2.66 -1.37 -0.12
C CYS A 111 3.06 0.08 0.13
N GLN A 112 2.96 0.92 -0.90
CA GLN A 112 3.18 2.35 -0.82
C GLN A 112 2.05 3.10 -1.49
N GLY A 113 1.59 4.17 -0.84
CA GLY A 113 0.60 5.07 -1.42
C GLY A 113 -0.46 5.49 -0.42
N THR A 114 -1.36 6.32 -0.94
CA THR A 114 -2.60 6.71 -0.28
C THR A 114 -3.73 6.03 -1.06
N CYS A 115 -4.62 5.31 -0.39
CA CYS A 115 -5.84 4.76 -0.98
C CYS A 115 -6.54 5.91 -1.68
N ILE A 116 -6.67 5.79 -3.00
CA ILE A 116 -7.59 6.65 -3.74
C ILE A 116 -8.99 6.14 -3.36
N PRO A 117 -9.89 7.00 -2.85
CA PRO A 117 -11.25 6.59 -2.59
C PRO A 117 -11.83 5.99 -3.88
N VAL A 118 -12.36 4.76 -3.77
CA VAL A 118 -12.81 3.94 -4.93
C VAL A 118 -14.01 4.59 -5.64
N TYR A 119 -14.57 5.66 -5.08
CA TYR A 119 -15.57 6.51 -5.69
C TYR A 119 -15.13 7.96 -5.46
N GLY A 120 -15.10 8.74 -6.54
CA GLY A 120 -14.69 10.14 -6.50
C GLY A 120 -15.36 10.87 -5.33
N GLU A 121 -14.55 11.59 -4.55
CA GLU A 121 -15.05 12.70 -3.77
C GLU A 121 -15.80 13.62 -4.74
N LEU A 122 -17.10 13.78 -4.54
CA LEU A 122 -17.88 14.87 -5.12
C LEU A 122 -17.61 16.15 -4.34
#